data_AF-A0A6I2LA10-F1
#
_entry.id   AF-A0A6I2LA10-F1
#
_cell.length_a   1.000
_cell.length_b   1.000
_cell.length_c   1.000
_cell.angle_alpha   90.00
_cell.angle_beta   90.00
_cell.angle_gamma   90.00
#
_symmetry.space_group_name_H-M   'P 1'
#
loop_
_entity.id
_entity.type
_entity.pdbx_description
1 polymer ?
#
loop_
_entity_poly.entity_id
_entity_poly.type
_entity_poly.pdbx_seq_one_letter_code
_entity_poly.pdbx_strand_id
1 'polypeptide(L)'
;MDTVHDVLDRAWNAHAAGEFEAALNDYSWLFDASATSDDTAPLRLSYVLSSWAKLAGDYLPARHALVALRDRLTAQLLAQPTDAALFNDIRVINTKLGDLQNTHHLFQQLPETLAQHVAPVALSALVACEDYALARRYLPYPEQHLADAAAHLNELKSHINVLTHDGMAEMLADVFNYITEVALVLDLLDGCGDTAAAERARQQAVNLVQAPEARACVQAELDNPGTTLDAMVELQNSVTA
;
A
#
# COMPACT_ATOMS: atom_id res chain seq x y z
N MET A 1 31.56 9.16 -8.39
CA MET A 1 30.45 9.22 -7.42
C MET A 1 29.66 7.97 -7.65
N ASP A 2 29.43 7.19 -6.60
CA ASP A 2 28.57 6.00 -6.68
C ASP A 2 27.16 6.44 -7.08
N THR A 3 26.51 5.69 -7.96
CA THR A 3 25.12 5.94 -8.35
C THR A 3 24.15 5.41 -7.28
N VAL A 4 22.89 5.84 -7.32
CA VAL A 4 21.83 5.31 -6.42
C VAL A 4 21.72 3.78 -6.54
N HIS A 5 21.92 3.23 -7.74
CA HIS A 5 21.90 1.79 -7.96
C HIS A 5 23.09 1.09 -7.30
N ASP A 6 24.31 1.62 -7.45
CA ASP A 6 25.52 1.05 -6.84
C ASP A 6 25.41 1.00 -5.31
N VAL A 7 24.85 2.05 -4.70
CA VAL A 7 24.66 2.11 -3.25
C VAL A 7 23.55 1.18 -2.79
N LEU A 8 22.48 0.97 -3.58
CA LEU A 8 21.43 0.01 -3.26
C LEU A 8 21.96 -1.43 -3.27
N ASP A 9 22.74 -1.80 -4.28
CA ASP A 9 23.39 -3.11 -4.36
C ASP A 9 24.37 -3.33 -3.20
N ARG A 10 25.16 -2.30 -2.85
CA ARG A 10 26.04 -2.34 -1.68
C ARG A 10 25.26 -2.56 -0.39
N ALA A 11 24.16 -1.84 -0.19
CA ALA A 11 23.32 -1.96 1.00
C ALA A 11 22.72 -3.36 1.14
N TRP A 12 22.23 -3.95 0.04
CA TRP A 12 21.72 -5.32 0.03
C TRP A 12 22.79 -6.35 0.37
N ASN A 13 23.99 -6.22 -0.19
CA ASN A 13 25.11 -7.11 0.10
C ASN A 13 25.55 -7.00 1.57
N ALA A 14 25.64 -5.78 2.10
CA ALA A 14 25.97 -5.56 3.51
C ALA A 14 24.90 -6.16 4.45
N HIS A 15 23.61 -5.98 4.14
CA HIS A 15 22.52 -6.60 4.90
C HIS A 15 22.63 -8.13 4.86
N ALA A 16 22.81 -8.73 3.68
CA ALA A 16 22.96 -10.17 3.52
C ALA A 16 24.19 -10.74 4.25
N ALA A 17 25.27 -9.97 4.35
CA ALA A 17 26.49 -10.33 5.07
C ALA A 17 26.40 -10.14 6.60
N GLY A 18 25.30 -9.58 7.13
CA GLY A 18 25.15 -9.26 8.54
C GLY A 18 25.83 -7.96 8.98
N GLU A 19 26.32 -7.16 8.02
CA GLU A 19 26.96 -5.85 8.23
C GLU A 19 25.89 -4.76 8.40
N PHE A 20 25.01 -4.94 9.38
CA PHE A 20 23.77 -4.17 9.52
C PHE A 20 23.97 -2.66 9.70
N GLU A 21 25.06 -2.23 10.35
CA GLU A 21 25.38 -0.80 10.50
C GLU A 21 25.75 -0.15 9.15
N ALA A 22 26.51 -0.85 8.32
CA ALA A 22 26.87 -0.37 6.98
C ALA A 22 25.62 -0.28 6.09
N ALA A 23 24.78 -1.33 6.10
CA ALA A 23 23.51 -1.33 5.39
C ALA A 23 22.58 -0.19 5.84
N LEU A 24 22.50 0.07 7.15
CA LEU A 24 21.69 1.16 7.70
C LEU A 24 22.15 2.55 7.20
N ASN A 25 23.46 2.78 7.19
CA ASN A 25 24.02 4.05 6.69
C ASN A 25 23.68 4.26 5.22
N ASP A 26 23.78 3.21 4.40
CA ASP A 26 23.46 3.29 2.98
C ASP A 26 21.95 3.48 2.73
N TYR A 27 21.07 2.76 3.43
CA TYR A 27 19.61 2.98 3.30
C TYR A 27 19.17 4.37 3.73
N SER A 28 19.79 4.90 4.80
CA SER A 28 19.53 6.27 5.25
C SER A 28 19.93 7.29 4.18
N TRP A 29 21.12 7.15 3.61
CA TRP A 29 21.59 8.02 2.52
C TRP A 29 20.74 7.89 1.27
N LEU A 30 20.38 6.66 0.87
CA LEU A 30 19.55 6.38 -0.30
C LEU A 30 18.18 7.05 -0.20
N PHE A 31 17.57 7.05 0.99
CA PHE A 31 16.27 7.68 1.20
C PHE A 31 16.30 9.18 0.86
N ASP A 32 17.32 9.90 1.32
CA ASP A 32 17.46 11.32 1.04
C ASP A 32 17.92 11.58 -0.42
N ALA A 33 18.88 10.79 -0.93
CA ALA A 33 19.42 10.98 -2.27
C ALA A 33 18.36 10.74 -3.37
N SER A 34 17.51 9.73 -3.20
CA SER A 34 16.45 9.39 -4.16
C SER A 34 15.25 10.35 -4.11
N ALA A 35 15.19 11.27 -3.15
CA ALA A 35 14.13 12.28 -3.09
C ALA A 35 14.31 13.39 -4.15
N THR A 36 15.50 13.52 -4.74
CA THR A 36 15.90 14.69 -5.55
C THR A 36 15.73 14.52 -7.06
N SER A 37 15.44 13.31 -7.54
CA SER A 37 15.37 12.99 -8.96
C SER A 37 14.09 12.22 -9.28
N ASP A 38 13.35 12.68 -10.30
CA ASP A 38 12.11 12.07 -10.77
C ASP A 38 12.28 10.61 -11.18
N ASP A 39 13.46 10.24 -11.70
CA ASP A 39 13.78 8.86 -12.12
C ASP A 39 13.97 7.90 -10.92
N THR A 40 14.37 8.42 -9.76
CA THR A 40 14.71 7.61 -8.57
C THR A 40 13.69 7.74 -7.44
N ALA A 41 12.83 8.74 -7.47
CA ALA A 41 11.76 8.95 -6.50
C ALA A 41 10.82 7.74 -6.34
N PRO A 42 10.46 6.99 -7.42
CA PRO A 42 9.67 5.76 -7.27
C PRO A 42 10.40 4.65 -6.51
N LEU A 43 11.73 4.57 -6.63
CA LEU A 43 12.55 3.55 -5.96
C LEU A 43 12.64 3.78 -4.45
N ARG A 44 12.55 5.05 -4.03
CA ARG A 44 12.64 5.48 -2.63
C ARG A 44 11.60 4.80 -1.75
N LEU A 45 10.32 4.93 -2.14
CA LEU A 45 9.21 4.44 -1.32
C LEU A 45 8.95 2.94 -1.50
N SER A 46 9.39 2.37 -2.61
CA SER A 46 9.25 0.95 -2.92
C SER A 46 10.45 0.14 -2.40
N TYR A 47 11.60 0.19 -3.10
CA TYR A 47 12.75 -0.66 -2.84
C TYR A 47 13.54 -0.23 -1.60
N VAL A 48 13.86 1.06 -1.45
CA VAL A 48 14.70 1.54 -0.33
C VAL A 48 13.97 1.33 0.99
N LEU A 49 12.74 1.84 1.13
CA LEU A 49 11.96 1.66 2.36
C LEU A 49 11.61 0.19 2.65
N SER A 50 11.33 -0.65 1.64
CA SER A 50 11.10 -2.09 1.89
C SER A 50 12.35 -2.79 2.39
N SER A 51 13.51 -2.47 1.83
CA SER A 51 14.79 -3.07 2.24
C SER A 51 15.20 -2.61 3.64
N TRP A 52 15.03 -1.32 3.93
CA TRP A 52 15.24 -0.79 5.28
C TRP A 52 14.27 -1.39 6.29
N ALA A 53 12.99 -1.57 5.93
CA ALA A 53 12.02 -2.23 6.81
C ALA A 53 12.41 -3.68 7.12
N LYS A 54 12.93 -4.41 6.13
CA LYS A 54 13.49 -5.75 6.35
C LYS A 54 14.66 -5.71 7.33
N LEU A 55 15.61 -4.79 7.13
CA LEU A 55 16.73 -4.58 8.06
C LEU A 55 16.24 -4.23 9.48
N ALA A 56 15.19 -3.43 9.61
CA ALA A 56 14.58 -3.09 10.89
C ALA A 56 13.92 -4.28 11.61
N GLY A 57 13.59 -5.35 10.88
CA GLY A 57 13.17 -6.63 11.46
C GLY A 57 14.33 -7.41 12.09
N ASP A 58 15.53 -7.30 11.52
CA ASP A 58 16.73 -8.03 11.95
C ASP A 58 17.60 -7.23 12.93
N TYR A 59 17.53 -5.90 12.87
CA TYR A 59 18.44 -4.98 13.55
C TYR A 59 17.70 -3.81 14.20
N LEU A 60 17.60 -3.82 15.54
CA LEU A 60 16.86 -2.82 16.32
C LEU A 60 17.28 -1.36 16.06
N PRO A 61 18.58 -1.01 15.91
CA PRO A 61 18.97 0.36 15.56
C PRO A 61 18.41 0.85 14.22
N ALA A 62 18.23 -0.04 13.23
CA ALA A 62 17.57 0.34 11.97
C ALA A 62 16.09 0.66 12.17
N ARG A 63 15.40 -0.05 13.07
CA ARG A 63 14.02 0.28 13.46
C ARG A 63 13.94 1.64 14.15
N HIS A 64 14.86 1.93 15.08
CA HIS A 64 14.93 3.24 15.73
C HIS A 64 15.18 4.38 14.74
N ALA A 65 16.03 4.15 13.73
CA ALA A 65 16.30 5.15 12.71
C ALA A 65 15.07 5.43 11.82
N LEU A 66 14.28 4.41 11.43
CA LEU A 66 13.01 4.60 10.72
C LEU A 66 11.98 5.37 11.55
N VAL A 67 11.88 5.07 12.85
CA VAL A 67 11.01 5.80 13.78
C VAL A 67 11.43 7.27 13.88
N ALA A 68 12.72 7.53 14.06
CA ALA A 68 13.24 8.90 14.10
C ALA A 68 13.02 9.66 12.78
N LEU A 69 13.14 8.98 11.65
CA LEU A 69 12.82 9.55 10.33
C LEU A 69 11.34 9.93 10.24
N ARG A 70 10.42 9.03 10.57
CA ARG A 70 8.98 9.30 10.63
C ARG A 70 8.66 10.50 11.51
N ASP A 71 9.21 10.54 12.73
CA ASP A 71 8.91 11.58 13.71
C ASP A 71 9.40 12.95 13.21
N ARG A 72 10.59 12.99 12.58
CA ARG A 72 11.13 14.20 11.94
C ARG A 72 10.22 14.70 10.81
N LEU A 73 9.82 13.82 9.89
CA LEU A 73 8.94 14.18 8.77
C LEU A 73 7.55 14.62 9.26
N THR A 74 7.03 13.98 10.31
CA THR A 74 5.77 14.34 10.96
C THR A 74 5.84 15.75 11.54
N ALA A 75 6.90 16.06 12.29
CA ALA A 75 7.10 17.40 12.83
C ALA A 75 7.21 18.47 11.72
N GLN A 76 7.89 18.14 10.62
CA GLN A 76 7.98 19.01 9.44
C GLN A 76 6.62 19.28 8.81
N LEU A 77 5.81 18.23 8.60
CA LEU A 77 4.47 18.38 8.02
C LEU A 77 3.55 19.20 8.93
N LEU A 78 3.57 18.95 10.24
CA LEU A 78 2.72 19.68 11.18
C LEU A 78 3.13 21.16 11.32
N ALA A 79 4.41 21.47 11.12
CA ALA A 79 4.88 22.86 11.09
C ALA A 79 4.40 23.62 9.84
N GLN A 80 4.26 22.93 8.71
CA GLN A 80 3.77 23.51 7.45
C GLN A 80 2.85 22.50 6.71
N PRO A 81 1.56 22.44 7.08
CA PRO A 81 0.65 21.36 6.66
C PRO A 81 0.06 21.62 5.27
N THR A 82 0.92 21.64 4.26
CA THR A 82 0.54 21.83 2.86
C THR A 82 1.08 20.73 1.93
N ASP A 83 1.98 19.89 2.43
CA ASP A 83 2.73 18.94 1.60
C ASP A 83 2.10 17.54 1.63
N ALA A 84 1.34 17.24 0.58
CA ALA A 84 0.70 15.94 0.38
C ALA A 84 1.71 14.81 0.11
N ALA A 85 2.83 15.11 -0.55
CA ALA A 85 3.86 14.14 -0.84
C ALA A 85 4.56 13.73 0.47
N LEU A 86 4.83 14.68 1.35
CA LEU A 86 5.37 14.42 2.68
C LEU A 86 4.43 13.56 3.54
N PHE A 87 3.12 13.81 3.49
CA PHE A 87 2.14 12.92 4.14
C PHE A 87 2.24 11.49 3.60
N ASN A 88 2.34 11.34 2.27
CA ASN A 88 2.48 10.03 1.64
C ASN A 88 3.77 9.31 2.07
N ASP A 89 4.90 10.01 2.18
CA ASP A 89 6.16 9.46 2.68
C ASP A 89 5.99 8.92 4.10
N ILE A 90 5.41 9.72 5.01
CA ILE A 90 5.15 9.33 6.40
C ILE A 90 4.24 8.10 6.47
N ARG A 91 3.15 8.11 5.69
CA ARG A 91 2.20 7.00 5.61
C ARG A 91 2.89 5.71 5.18
N VAL A 92 3.73 5.74 4.15
CA VAL A 92 4.46 4.55 3.68
C VAL A 92 5.41 4.04 4.77
N ILE A 93 6.12 4.93 5.46
CA ILE A 93 6.98 4.54 6.60
C ILE A 93 6.15 3.87 7.70
N ASN A 94 4.99 4.43 8.05
CA ASN A 94 4.07 3.84 9.04
C ASN A 94 3.61 2.44 8.65
N THR A 95 3.22 2.24 7.38
CA THR A 95 2.86 0.92 6.86
C THR A 95 4.01 -0.07 7.01
N LYS A 96 5.24 0.33 6.67
CA LYS A 96 6.44 -0.53 6.81
C LYS A 96 6.80 -0.84 8.27
N LEU A 97 6.52 0.07 9.19
CA LEU A 97 6.70 -0.15 10.64
C LEU A 97 5.59 -1.00 11.27
N GLY A 98 4.49 -1.26 10.54
CA GLY A 98 3.29 -1.91 11.06
C GLY A 98 2.47 -1.01 12.01
N ASP A 99 2.58 0.31 11.84
CA ASP A 99 2.09 1.32 12.78
C ASP A 99 1.05 2.25 12.12
N LEU A 100 -0.07 1.66 11.70
CA LEU A 100 -1.16 2.39 11.03
C LEU A 100 -1.80 3.44 11.94
N GLN A 101 -1.75 3.25 13.26
CA GLN A 101 -2.25 4.20 14.25
C GLN A 101 -1.56 5.57 14.13
N ASN A 102 -0.26 5.61 13.80
CA ASN A 102 0.43 6.87 13.58
C ASN A 102 -0.05 7.61 12.32
N THR A 103 -0.47 6.89 11.26
CA THR A 103 -1.10 7.53 10.09
C THR A 103 -2.44 8.14 10.46
N HIS A 104 -3.25 7.41 11.23
CA HIS A 104 -4.54 7.89 11.73
C HIS A 104 -4.39 9.15 12.61
N HIS A 105 -3.53 9.11 13.61
CA HIS A 105 -3.28 10.27 14.49
C HIS A 105 -2.73 11.49 13.75
N LEU A 106 -1.86 11.28 12.75
CA LEU A 106 -1.37 12.38 11.91
C LEU A 106 -2.50 12.98 11.08
N PHE A 107 -3.30 12.13 10.43
CA PHE A 107 -4.42 12.57 9.60
C PHE A 107 -5.42 13.45 10.37
N GLN A 108 -5.74 13.09 11.62
CA GLN A 108 -6.62 13.86 12.50
C GLN A 108 -6.11 15.26 12.85
N GLN A 109 -4.80 15.51 12.71
CA GLN A 109 -4.18 16.80 13.00
C GLN A 109 -4.06 17.71 11.76
N LEU A 110 -4.39 17.20 10.57
CA LEU A 110 -4.26 17.97 9.33
C LEU A 110 -5.38 19.02 9.20
N PRO A 111 -5.10 20.18 8.58
CA PRO A 111 -6.14 21.10 8.18
C PRO A 111 -7.04 20.44 7.15
N GLU A 112 -8.33 20.79 7.17
CA GLU A 112 -9.37 20.20 6.30
C GLU A 112 -8.96 20.16 4.82
N THR A 113 -8.32 21.23 4.32
CA THR A 113 -7.89 21.34 2.92
C THR A 113 -6.87 20.27 2.53
N LEU A 114 -5.91 19.97 3.42
CA LEU A 114 -4.92 18.92 3.18
C LEU A 114 -5.54 17.55 3.43
N ALA A 115 -6.32 17.39 4.50
CA ALA A 115 -7.00 16.15 4.84
C ALA A 115 -7.88 15.65 3.68
N GLN A 116 -8.65 16.52 3.03
CA GLN A 116 -9.44 16.18 1.85
C GLN A 116 -8.58 15.65 0.69
N HIS A 117 -7.40 16.22 0.50
CA HIS A 117 -6.52 15.82 -0.60
C HIS A 117 -5.82 14.48 -0.33
N VAL A 118 -5.41 14.21 0.91
CA VAL A 118 -4.70 12.98 1.29
C VAL A 118 -5.61 11.87 1.79
N ALA A 119 -6.91 12.14 1.96
CA ALA A 119 -7.89 11.18 2.43
C ALA A 119 -7.87 9.85 1.68
N PRO A 120 -7.84 9.80 0.32
CA PRO A 120 -7.88 8.53 -0.40
C PRO A 120 -6.80 7.55 0.04
N VAL A 121 -5.58 8.05 0.27
CA VAL A 121 -4.46 7.20 0.71
C VAL A 121 -4.47 6.92 2.22
N ALA A 122 -5.20 7.70 3.02
CA ALA A 122 -5.31 7.51 4.47
C ALA A 122 -6.43 6.54 4.87
N LEU A 123 -7.43 6.30 4.00
CA LEU A 123 -8.65 5.55 4.32
C LEU A 123 -8.37 4.18 4.95
N SER A 124 -7.40 3.42 4.43
CA SER A 124 -7.05 2.11 4.98
C SER A 124 -6.56 2.18 6.43
N ALA A 125 -5.81 3.22 6.79
CA ALA A 125 -5.40 3.44 8.18
C ALA A 125 -6.57 3.86 9.07
N LEU A 126 -7.50 4.67 8.56
CA LEU A 126 -8.69 5.08 9.31
C LEU A 126 -9.60 3.87 9.63
N VAL A 127 -9.85 3.03 8.62
CA VAL A 127 -10.67 1.82 8.74
C VAL A 127 -9.98 0.79 9.64
N ALA A 128 -8.67 0.56 9.48
CA ALA A 128 -7.90 -0.35 10.35
C ALA A 128 -7.84 0.11 11.82
N CYS A 129 -7.99 1.41 12.08
CA CYS A 129 -8.12 1.96 13.44
C CYS A 129 -9.57 2.05 13.92
N GLU A 130 -10.52 1.46 13.19
CA GLU A 130 -11.96 1.44 13.49
C GLU A 130 -12.61 2.84 13.58
N ASP A 131 -11.97 3.89 13.03
CA ASP A 131 -12.54 5.24 12.95
C ASP A 131 -13.46 5.36 11.72
N TYR A 132 -14.47 4.50 11.68
CA TYR A 132 -15.40 4.37 10.57
C TYR A 132 -16.18 5.66 10.32
N ALA A 133 -16.46 6.43 11.38
CA ALA A 133 -17.13 7.72 11.25
C ALA A 133 -16.28 8.73 10.46
N LEU A 134 -14.99 8.82 10.77
CA LEU A 134 -14.06 9.69 10.03
C LEU A 134 -13.82 9.17 8.61
N ALA A 135 -13.60 7.87 8.45
CA ALA A 135 -13.46 7.25 7.13
C ALA A 135 -14.70 7.51 6.26
N ARG A 136 -15.92 7.38 6.81
CA ARG A 136 -17.17 7.61 6.08
C ARG A 136 -17.35 9.06 5.63
N ARG A 137 -16.83 10.02 6.40
CA ARG A 137 -16.84 11.43 6.01
C ARG A 137 -16.03 11.69 4.74
N TYR A 138 -14.92 10.98 4.57
CA TYR A 138 -14.04 11.12 3.40
C TYR A 138 -14.33 10.11 2.28
N LEU A 139 -15.11 9.06 2.55
CA LEU A 139 -15.67 8.15 1.56
C LEU A 139 -17.21 8.13 1.63
N PRO A 140 -17.90 9.21 1.24
CA PRO A 140 -19.35 9.33 1.42
C PRO A 140 -20.16 8.37 0.54
N TYR A 141 -19.59 7.92 -0.59
CA TYR A 141 -20.22 7.04 -1.58
C TYR A 141 -19.41 5.74 -1.81
N PRO A 142 -19.38 4.80 -0.85
CA PRO A 142 -18.54 3.59 -0.97
C PRO A 142 -18.91 2.68 -2.15
N GLU A 143 -20.19 2.57 -2.49
CA GLU A 143 -20.64 1.80 -3.67
C GLU A 143 -20.15 2.41 -4.99
N GLN A 144 -20.01 3.75 -5.08
CA GLN A 144 -19.44 4.41 -6.26
C GLN A 144 -17.92 4.17 -6.34
N HIS A 145 -17.23 4.23 -5.21
CA HIS A 145 -15.80 3.91 -5.14
C HIS A 145 -15.51 2.49 -5.65
N LEU A 146 -16.33 1.51 -5.27
CA LEU A 146 -16.25 0.16 -5.83
C LEU A 146 -16.50 0.13 -7.33
N ALA A 147 -17.45 0.92 -7.82
CA ALA A 147 -17.72 0.98 -9.25
C ALA A 147 -16.52 1.52 -10.04
N ASP A 148 -15.86 2.56 -9.54
CA ASP A 148 -14.68 3.15 -10.14
C ASP A 148 -13.49 2.18 -10.09
N ALA A 149 -13.28 1.49 -8.97
CA ALA A 149 -12.24 0.47 -8.83
C ALA A 149 -12.47 -0.73 -9.78
N ALA A 150 -13.72 -1.19 -9.93
CA ALA A 150 -14.06 -2.25 -10.87
C ALA A 150 -13.87 -1.81 -12.32
N ALA A 151 -14.23 -0.57 -12.66
CA ALA A 151 -14.00 -0.01 -13.99
C ALA A 151 -12.50 0.02 -14.33
N HIS A 152 -11.65 0.39 -13.37
CA HIS A 152 -10.20 0.37 -13.53
C HIS A 152 -9.66 -1.06 -13.77
N LEU A 153 -10.09 -2.04 -12.96
CA LEU A 153 -9.74 -3.45 -13.18
C LEU A 153 -10.15 -3.93 -14.58
N ASN A 154 -11.36 -3.58 -15.02
CA ASN A 154 -11.86 -3.95 -16.35
C ASN A 154 -11.02 -3.34 -17.48
N GLU A 155 -10.58 -2.09 -17.33
CA GLU A 155 -9.69 -1.42 -18.29
C GLU A 155 -8.35 -2.16 -18.40
N LEU A 156 -7.70 -2.47 -17.26
CA LEU A 156 -6.42 -3.19 -17.24
C LEU A 156 -6.52 -4.56 -17.90
N LYS A 157 -7.62 -5.29 -17.67
CA LYS A 157 -7.84 -6.62 -18.27
C LYS A 157 -8.00 -6.61 -19.78
N SER A 158 -8.38 -5.49 -20.39
CA SER A 158 -8.60 -5.41 -21.84
C SER A 158 -7.34 -5.68 -22.68
N HIS A 159 -6.15 -5.66 -22.04
CA HIS A 159 -4.86 -5.82 -22.70
C HIS A 159 -4.08 -7.07 -22.28
N ILE A 160 -4.61 -7.90 -21.37
CA ILE A 160 -3.86 -9.00 -20.75
C ILE A 160 -4.14 -10.34 -21.42
N ASN A 161 -3.07 -11.07 -21.74
CA ASN A 161 -3.15 -12.45 -22.20
C ASN A 161 -2.99 -13.43 -21.03
N VAL A 162 -4.10 -13.83 -20.43
CA VAL A 162 -4.12 -14.75 -19.26
C VAL A 162 -3.59 -16.16 -19.56
N LEU A 163 -3.33 -16.50 -20.83
CA LEU A 163 -2.72 -17.78 -21.22
C LEU A 163 -1.20 -17.79 -21.04
N THR A 164 -0.58 -16.63 -20.80
CA THR A 164 0.85 -16.55 -20.45
C THR A 164 1.02 -16.48 -18.95
N HIS A 165 2.19 -16.91 -18.47
CA HIS A 165 2.54 -16.80 -17.07
C HIS A 165 2.50 -15.33 -16.61
N ASP A 166 3.16 -14.44 -17.34
CA ASP A 166 3.24 -13.01 -17.01
C ASP A 166 1.85 -12.36 -17.01
N GLY A 167 1.00 -12.70 -17.98
CA GLY A 167 -0.36 -12.18 -18.04
C GLY A 167 -1.24 -12.69 -16.90
N MET A 168 -1.07 -13.94 -16.47
CA MET A 168 -1.75 -14.47 -15.28
C MET A 168 -1.25 -13.78 -14.00
N ALA A 169 0.05 -13.54 -13.87
CA ALA A 169 0.63 -12.84 -12.72
C ALA A 169 0.12 -11.39 -12.62
N GLU A 170 0.11 -10.68 -13.74
CA GLU A 170 -0.48 -9.34 -13.85
C GLU A 170 -1.98 -9.37 -13.52
N MET A 171 -2.70 -10.41 -13.98
CA MET A 171 -4.11 -10.60 -13.64
C MET A 171 -4.35 -10.71 -12.15
N LEU A 172 -3.61 -11.58 -11.48
CA LEU A 172 -3.77 -11.79 -10.04
C LEU A 172 -3.38 -10.55 -9.24
N ALA A 173 -2.33 -9.82 -9.65
CA ALA A 173 -1.94 -8.56 -9.01
C ALA A 173 -3.04 -7.50 -9.11
N ASP A 174 -3.66 -7.32 -10.29
CA ASP A 174 -4.76 -6.37 -10.45
C ASP A 174 -6.00 -6.77 -9.65
N VAL A 175 -6.32 -8.07 -9.62
CA VAL A 175 -7.43 -8.59 -8.80
C VAL A 175 -7.14 -8.35 -7.32
N PHE A 176 -5.91 -8.60 -6.84
CA PHE A 176 -5.52 -8.34 -5.47
C PHE A 176 -5.66 -6.85 -5.08
N ASN A 177 -5.26 -5.94 -5.97
CA ASN A 177 -5.46 -4.51 -5.78
C ASN A 177 -6.94 -4.16 -5.65
N TYR A 178 -7.78 -4.69 -6.55
CA TYR A 178 -9.23 -4.48 -6.50
C TYR A 178 -9.85 -5.04 -5.21
N ILE A 179 -9.45 -6.25 -4.79
CA ILE A 179 -9.90 -6.87 -3.54
C ILE A 179 -9.56 -6.01 -2.32
N THR A 180 -8.40 -5.34 -2.33
CA THR A 180 -8.03 -4.43 -1.24
C THR A 180 -9.03 -3.27 -1.11
N GLU A 181 -9.50 -2.73 -2.24
CA GLU A 181 -10.55 -1.70 -2.27
C GLU A 181 -11.92 -2.26 -1.86
N VAL A 182 -12.23 -3.50 -2.23
CA VAL A 182 -13.45 -4.20 -1.80
C VAL A 182 -13.46 -4.38 -0.28
N ALA A 183 -12.38 -4.88 0.30
CA ALA A 183 -12.24 -5.06 1.74
C ALA A 183 -12.41 -3.73 2.49
N LEU A 184 -11.75 -2.65 2.01
CA LEU A 184 -11.89 -1.31 2.58
C LEU A 184 -13.36 -0.87 2.67
N VAL A 185 -14.13 -1.05 1.60
CA VAL A 185 -15.53 -0.64 1.53
C VAL A 185 -16.41 -1.52 2.41
N LEU A 186 -16.21 -2.84 2.40
CA LEU A 186 -16.98 -3.76 3.24
C LEU A 186 -16.74 -3.47 4.72
N ASP A 187 -15.48 -3.36 5.14
CA ASP A 187 -15.09 -3.04 6.53
C ASP A 187 -15.67 -1.69 6.96
N LEU A 188 -15.66 -0.68 6.08
CA LEU A 188 -16.28 0.61 6.36
C LEU A 188 -17.80 0.50 6.57
N LEU A 189 -18.49 -0.20 5.68
CA LEU A 189 -19.96 -0.33 5.73
C LEU A 189 -20.41 -1.14 6.95
N ASP A 190 -19.76 -2.26 7.21
CA ASP A 190 -20.01 -3.10 8.38
C ASP A 190 -19.65 -2.37 9.68
N GLY A 191 -18.52 -1.66 9.71
CA GLY A 191 -18.11 -0.83 10.85
C GLY A 191 -19.04 0.35 11.13
N CYS A 192 -19.70 0.89 10.11
CA CYS A 192 -20.80 1.85 10.26
C CYS A 192 -22.14 1.20 10.66
N GLY A 193 -22.23 -0.13 10.69
CA GLY A 193 -23.45 -0.89 10.95
C GLY A 193 -24.43 -0.96 9.78
N ASP A 194 -24.04 -0.57 8.57
CA ASP A 194 -24.86 -0.63 7.35
C ASP A 194 -24.69 -1.97 6.63
N THR A 195 -25.05 -3.05 7.32
CA THR A 195 -24.87 -4.43 6.84
C THR A 195 -25.65 -4.69 5.53
N ALA A 196 -26.78 -4.02 5.34
CA ALA A 196 -27.54 -4.12 4.10
C ALA A 196 -26.78 -3.49 2.92
N ALA A 197 -26.06 -2.37 3.13
CA ALA A 197 -25.18 -1.82 2.11
C ALA A 197 -23.94 -2.69 1.90
N ALA A 198 -23.35 -3.25 2.94
CA ALA A 198 -22.22 -4.17 2.82
C ALA A 198 -22.56 -5.38 1.93
N GLU A 199 -23.74 -5.99 2.12
CA GLU A 199 -24.18 -7.11 1.27
C GLU A 199 -24.43 -6.70 -0.19
N ARG A 200 -25.01 -5.51 -0.42
CA ARG A 200 -25.13 -4.97 -1.79
C ARG A 200 -23.77 -4.72 -2.42
N ALA A 201 -22.85 -4.12 -1.68
CA ALA A 201 -21.49 -3.84 -2.11
C ALA A 201 -20.73 -5.13 -2.44
N ARG A 202 -20.87 -6.19 -1.62
CA ARG A 202 -20.30 -7.53 -1.88
C ARG A 202 -20.81 -8.10 -3.21
N GLN A 203 -22.11 -8.06 -3.43
CA GLN A 203 -22.70 -8.57 -4.67
C GLN A 203 -22.31 -7.72 -5.89
N GLN A 204 -22.26 -6.40 -5.73
CA GLN A 204 -21.82 -5.45 -6.74
C GLN A 204 -20.36 -5.68 -7.12
N ALA A 205 -19.48 -5.93 -6.13
CA ALA A 205 -18.06 -6.11 -6.33
C ALA A 205 -17.75 -7.26 -7.32
N VAL A 206 -18.54 -8.33 -7.28
CA VAL A 206 -18.43 -9.45 -8.24
C VAL A 206 -19.07 -9.08 -9.58
N ASN A 207 -20.28 -8.53 -9.57
CA ASN A 207 -21.07 -8.32 -10.79
C ASN A 207 -20.47 -7.27 -11.74
N LEU A 208 -19.72 -6.31 -11.21
CA LEU A 208 -19.10 -5.25 -12.01
C LEU A 208 -17.84 -5.69 -12.76
N VAL A 209 -17.20 -6.78 -12.35
CA VAL A 209 -16.01 -7.31 -13.03
C VAL A 209 -16.45 -8.02 -14.30
N GLN A 210 -15.97 -7.60 -15.46
CA GLN A 210 -16.44 -8.07 -16.77
C GLN A 210 -15.75 -9.37 -17.20
N ALA A 211 -14.44 -9.46 -17.01
CA ALA A 211 -13.64 -10.63 -17.37
C ALA A 211 -14.03 -11.84 -16.49
N PRO A 212 -14.45 -12.98 -17.05
CA PRO A 212 -14.88 -14.15 -16.27
C PRO A 212 -13.82 -14.68 -15.30
N GLU A 213 -12.55 -14.69 -15.70
CA GLU A 213 -11.42 -15.18 -14.93
C GLU A 213 -11.18 -14.29 -13.71
N ALA A 214 -11.12 -12.97 -13.91
CA ALA A 214 -10.99 -12.01 -12.82
C ALA A 214 -12.20 -12.05 -11.88
N ARG A 215 -13.42 -12.17 -12.42
CA ARG A 215 -14.65 -12.30 -11.63
C ARG A 215 -14.62 -13.55 -10.75
N ALA A 216 -14.13 -14.67 -11.28
CA ALA A 216 -14.00 -15.92 -10.54
C ALA A 216 -13.00 -15.78 -9.37
N CYS A 217 -11.86 -15.12 -9.58
CA CYS A 217 -10.91 -14.82 -8.52
C CYS A 217 -11.52 -13.91 -7.44
N VAL A 218 -12.25 -12.86 -7.84
CA VAL A 218 -12.93 -11.97 -6.88
C VAL A 218 -13.98 -12.72 -6.05
N GLN A 219 -14.79 -13.58 -6.68
CA GLN A 219 -15.77 -14.40 -5.98
C GLN A 219 -15.09 -15.37 -5.00
N ALA A 220 -14.03 -16.07 -5.44
CA ALA A 220 -13.29 -17.00 -4.59
C ALA A 220 -12.71 -16.32 -3.35
N GLU A 221 -12.18 -15.10 -3.51
CA GLU A 221 -11.63 -14.31 -2.41
C GLU A 221 -12.70 -13.87 -1.41
N LEU A 222 -13.88 -13.50 -1.89
CA LEU A 222 -14.99 -13.10 -1.04
C LEU A 222 -15.61 -14.28 -0.27
N ASP A 223 -15.56 -15.48 -0.86
CA ASP A 223 -16.03 -16.72 -0.23
C ASP A 223 -15.02 -17.30 0.76
N ASN A 224 -13.72 -17.17 0.44
CA ASN A 224 -12.60 -17.67 1.24
C ASN A 224 -11.41 -16.69 1.16
N PRO A 225 -11.29 -15.74 2.11
CA PRO A 225 -10.20 -14.77 2.11
C PRO A 225 -8.81 -15.41 2.10
N GLY A 226 -7.90 -14.87 1.29
CA GLY A 226 -6.53 -15.36 1.09
C GLY A 226 -6.30 -16.13 -0.21
N THR A 227 -7.36 -16.60 -0.88
CA THR A 227 -7.24 -17.42 -2.11
C THR A 227 -6.45 -16.75 -3.25
N THR A 228 -6.57 -15.43 -3.40
CA THR A 228 -5.85 -14.68 -4.44
C THR A 228 -4.35 -14.68 -4.16
N LEU A 229 -3.97 -14.48 -2.89
CA LEU A 229 -2.57 -14.50 -2.47
C LEU A 229 -1.98 -15.91 -2.61
N ASP A 230 -2.73 -16.94 -2.22
CA ASP A 230 -2.33 -18.34 -2.41
C ASP A 230 -2.09 -18.65 -3.89
N ALA A 231 -3.00 -18.22 -4.78
CA ALA A 231 -2.83 -18.39 -6.23
C ALA A 231 -1.60 -17.64 -6.78
N MET A 232 -1.28 -16.45 -6.27
CA MET A 232 -0.07 -15.72 -6.64
C MET A 232 1.20 -16.48 -6.21
N VAL A 233 1.21 -17.05 -5.00
CA VAL A 233 2.34 -17.84 -4.49
C VAL A 233 2.51 -19.13 -5.27
N GLU A 234 1.43 -19.85 -5.56
CA GLU A 234 1.46 -21.07 -6.39
C GLU A 234 2.01 -20.77 -7.79
N LEU A 235 1.54 -19.69 -8.41
CA LEU A 235 2.02 -19.25 -9.71
C LEU A 235 3.53 -18.96 -9.66
N GLN A 236 4.00 -18.19 -8.67
CA GLN A 236 5.43 -17.90 -8.51
C GLN A 236 6.28 -19.17 -8.32
N ASN A 237 5.79 -20.15 -7.55
CA ASN A 237 6.48 -21.41 -7.32
C ASN A 237 6.55 -22.28 -8.59
N SER A 238 5.55 -22.18 -9.48
CA SER A 238 5.53 -22.95 -10.74
C SER A 238 6.63 -22.57 -11.74
N VAL A 239 7.25 -21.39 -11.60
CA VAL A 239 8.38 -20.92 -12.43
C VAL A 239 9.72 -21.41 -11.91
N THR A 240 9.78 -21.72 -10.61
CA THR A 240 11.03 -22.11 -9.92
C THR A 240 11.23 -23.61 -9.82
N ALA A 241 10.24 -24.41 -10.25
CA ALA A 241 10.25 -25.87 -10.30
C ALA A 241 10.61 -26.40 -11.70
#